data_AF-A0A7S0T501-F1
#
_entry.id   AF-A0A7S0T501-F1
#
_cell.length_a   1.000
_cell.length_b   1.000
_cell.length_c   1.000
_cell.angle_alpha   90.00
_cell.angle_beta   90.00
_cell.angle_gamma   90.00
#
_symmetry.space_group_name_H-M   'P 1'
#
loop_
_entity.id
_entity.type
_entity.pdbx_description
1 polymer ?
#
loop_
_entity_poly.entity_id
_entity_poly.type
_entity_poly.pdbx_seq_one_letter_code
_entity_poly.pdbx_strand_id
1 'polypeptide(L)'
;KDIAANDSTCKTKTFIFIRHGESDWNEVFNRGFNPASFVPRLIRSLFHELSMIPTTDSLFFDSSLSSTGITQAMEMVAFLESDSSDRTRVLRGDTDGSSQLSSVIVCSNLRRSLQTALLTLQARLKRTGERVRMMTCLQEVTFNVDGIALSKSREITPSMGEVGVHLPSDVLERSVDPTLNHGTKSIQSNGMIRMLEFLEWAFAQDEPVVVIAGGHSLYLRYMLRNFLPADSDHIGKSKKLSNCGALQFSMTSAQLDAAPMYRIDPRSLQVLYGGFTSH
;
A
#
# COMPACT_ATOMS: atom_id res chain seq x y z
N LYS A 1 30.41 -2.68 3.72
CA LYS A 1 31.05 -1.87 4.78
C LYS A 1 30.07 -1.79 5.92
N ASP A 2 30.40 -2.41 7.04
CA ASP A 2 29.57 -2.45 8.23
C ASP A 2 29.44 -1.05 8.82
N ILE A 3 28.20 -0.63 9.06
CA ILE A 3 27.90 0.61 9.77
C ILE A 3 28.18 0.31 11.24
N ALA A 4 29.42 0.51 11.67
CA ALA A 4 29.82 0.42 13.06
C ALA A 4 29.12 1.53 13.86
N ALA A 5 28.63 1.17 15.05
CA ALA A 5 27.70 1.87 15.90
C ALA A 5 28.24 3.15 16.59
N ASN A 6 28.97 4.02 15.88
CA ASN A 6 29.59 5.21 16.48
C ASN A 6 29.24 6.54 15.79
N ASP A 7 28.20 6.60 14.96
CA ASP A 7 27.76 7.85 14.32
C ASP A 7 26.41 8.33 14.87
N SER A 8 26.40 9.50 15.47
CA SER A 8 25.29 10.09 16.24
C SER A 8 24.11 10.60 15.40
N THR A 9 23.80 10.00 14.24
CA THR A 9 22.65 10.42 13.39
C THR A 9 21.86 9.26 12.78
N CYS A 10 22.00 8.04 13.32
CA CYS A 10 21.19 6.90 12.89
C CYS A 10 19.75 7.01 13.43
N LYS A 11 18.75 7.11 12.54
CA LYS A 11 17.32 7.06 12.90
C LYS A 11 16.75 5.72 12.45
N THR A 12 15.91 5.10 13.28
CA THR A 12 15.19 3.87 12.90
C THR A 12 13.70 4.05 13.08
N LYS A 13 12.92 3.61 12.09
CA LYS A 13 11.45 3.62 12.10
C LYS A 13 10.92 2.23 11.74
N THR A 14 9.75 1.90 12.27
CA THR A 14 9.04 0.67 11.90
C THR A 14 8.10 0.96 10.74
N PHE A 15 8.12 0.10 9.74
CA PHE A 15 7.23 0.15 8.59
C PHE A 15 6.29 -1.05 8.64
N ILE A 16 5.01 -0.82 8.43
CA ILE A 16 4.01 -1.88 8.22
C ILE A 16 3.43 -1.70 6.82
N PHE A 17 3.69 -2.66 5.95
CA PHE A 17 3.24 -2.65 4.56
C PHE A 17 2.06 -3.59 4.38
N ILE A 18 0.90 -3.08 3.97
CA ILE A 18 -0.29 -3.86 3.62
C ILE A 18 -0.42 -3.86 2.10
N ARG A 19 -0.34 -5.01 1.44
CA ARG A 19 -0.56 -5.09 -0.02
C ARG A 19 -2.03 -4.86 -0.35
N HIS A 20 -2.34 -4.17 -1.44
CA HIS A 20 -3.73 -4.03 -1.91
C HIS A 20 -4.42 -5.39 -2.18
N GLY A 21 -5.75 -5.40 -2.06
CA GLY A 21 -6.61 -6.53 -2.48
C GLY A 21 -6.63 -6.74 -4.01
N GLU A 22 -7.22 -7.83 -4.48
CA GLU A 22 -7.38 -8.07 -5.93
C GLU A 22 -8.16 -6.93 -6.61
N SER A 23 -7.60 -6.30 -7.64
CA SER A 23 -8.32 -5.30 -8.44
C SER A 23 -9.07 -5.91 -9.62
N ASP A 24 -10.01 -5.16 -10.21
CA ASP A 24 -10.72 -5.61 -11.42
C ASP A 24 -9.75 -5.93 -12.57
N TRP A 25 -8.69 -5.13 -12.72
CA TRP A 25 -7.61 -5.43 -13.66
C TRP A 25 -6.96 -6.79 -13.38
N ASN A 26 -6.73 -7.12 -12.10
CA ASN A 26 -6.15 -8.41 -11.72
C ASN A 26 -7.12 -9.56 -12.00
N GLU A 27 -8.41 -9.38 -11.75
CA GLU A 27 -9.43 -10.39 -12.08
C GLU A 27 -9.41 -10.74 -13.57
N VAL A 28 -9.26 -9.75 -14.45
CA VAL A 28 -9.22 -9.96 -15.90
C VAL A 28 -7.93 -10.67 -16.32
N PHE A 29 -6.78 -10.12 -15.92
CA PHE A 29 -5.49 -10.47 -16.53
C PHE A 29 -4.61 -11.41 -15.70
N ASN A 30 -4.87 -11.57 -14.39
CA ASN A 30 -4.01 -12.36 -13.49
C ASN A 30 -4.61 -13.71 -13.08
N ARG A 31 -5.84 -14.03 -13.49
CA ARG A 31 -6.48 -15.35 -13.28
C ARG A 31 -6.15 -16.39 -14.37
N GLY A 32 -5.07 -16.16 -15.12
CA GLY A 32 -4.62 -17.02 -16.21
C GLY A 32 -5.35 -16.82 -17.54
N PHE A 33 -4.70 -17.23 -18.64
CA PHE A 33 -5.13 -16.95 -20.02
C PHE A 33 -5.82 -18.14 -20.72
N ASN A 34 -6.41 -19.06 -19.95
CA ASN A 34 -7.18 -20.16 -20.56
C ASN A 34 -8.33 -19.57 -21.39
N PRO A 35 -8.42 -19.81 -22.72
CA PRO A 35 -9.37 -19.14 -23.60
C PRO A 35 -10.83 -19.26 -23.16
N ALA A 36 -11.23 -20.43 -22.63
CA ALA A 36 -12.61 -20.69 -22.18
C ALA A 36 -13.03 -19.81 -20.99
N SER A 37 -12.06 -19.33 -20.20
CA SER A 37 -12.32 -18.46 -19.04
C SER A 37 -11.90 -17.01 -19.29
N PHE A 38 -10.83 -16.78 -20.06
CA PHE A 38 -10.26 -15.46 -20.29
C PHE A 38 -11.08 -14.64 -21.29
N VAL A 39 -11.52 -15.24 -22.41
CA VAL A 39 -12.27 -14.51 -23.44
C VAL A 39 -13.62 -14.00 -22.90
N PRO A 40 -14.43 -14.80 -22.18
CA PRO A 40 -15.67 -14.28 -21.59
C PRO A 40 -15.42 -13.18 -20.55
N ARG A 41 -14.38 -13.31 -19.71
CA ARG A 41 -14.00 -12.26 -18.74
C ARG A 41 -13.64 -10.96 -19.45
N LEU A 42 -12.78 -11.02 -20.47
CA LEU A 42 -12.35 -9.85 -21.23
C LEU A 42 -13.53 -9.16 -21.92
N ILE A 43 -14.40 -9.92 -22.60
CA ILE A 43 -15.58 -9.37 -23.28
C ILE A 43 -16.52 -8.69 -22.26
N ARG A 44 -16.79 -9.33 -21.12
CA ARG A 44 -17.60 -8.73 -20.04
C ARG A 44 -16.98 -7.42 -19.54
N SER A 45 -15.68 -7.40 -19.31
CA SER A 45 -14.97 -6.19 -18.86
C SER A 45 -14.98 -5.07 -19.90
N LEU A 46 -14.91 -5.39 -21.19
CA LEU A 46 -15.05 -4.40 -22.26
C LEU A 46 -16.47 -3.81 -22.28
N PHE A 47 -17.52 -4.63 -22.16
CA PHE A 47 -18.89 -4.11 -22.07
C PHE A 47 -19.10 -3.23 -20.83
N HIS A 48 -18.51 -3.62 -19.68
CA HIS A 48 -18.55 -2.81 -18.48
C HIS A 48 -17.83 -1.47 -18.67
N GLU A 49 -16.63 -1.46 -19.27
CA GLU A 49 -15.93 -0.23 -19.63
C GLU A 49 -16.76 0.67 -20.54
N LEU A 50 -17.40 0.10 -21.58
CA LEU A 50 -18.27 0.86 -22.49
C LEU A 50 -19.45 1.50 -21.75
N SER A 51 -20.00 0.81 -20.74
CA SER A 51 -21.09 1.36 -19.92
C SER A 51 -20.66 2.54 -19.04
N MET A 52 -19.36 2.68 -18.77
CA MET A 52 -18.77 3.74 -17.97
C MET A 52 -18.28 4.94 -18.78
N ILE A 53 -18.35 4.91 -20.12
CA ILE A 53 -18.03 6.07 -20.99
C ILE A 53 -18.68 7.40 -20.56
N PRO A 54 -19.94 7.46 -20.09
CA PRO A 54 -20.53 8.73 -19.65
C PRO A 54 -20.05 9.20 -18.26
N THR A 55 -19.15 8.45 -17.61
CA THR A 55 -18.63 8.71 -16.26
C THR A 55 -17.13 9.06 -16.31
N THR A 56 -16.57 9.44 -15.16
CA THR A 56 -15.11 9.59 -14.98
C THR A 56 -14.44 8.31 -14.47
N ASP A 57 -15.17 7.20 -14.45
CA ASP A 57 -14.72 5.90 -13.96
C ASP A 57 -14.13 5.05 -15.11
N SER A 58 -13.32 4.05 -14.75
CA SER A 58 -12.73 3.08 -15.67
C SER A 58 -12.41 1.78 -14.94
N LEU A 59 -12.66 0.64 -15.57
CA LEU A 59 -12.18 -0.66 -15.08
C LEU A 59 -10.69 -0.82 -15.35
N PHE A 60 -10.19 -0.30 -16.48
CA PHE A 60 -8.83 -0.53 -16.95
C PHE A 60 -7.83 0.51 -16.40
N PHE A 61 -8.23 1.76 -16.27
CA PHE A 61 -7.41 2.83 -15.68
C PHE A 61 -7.70 2.95 -14.19
N ASP A 62 -6.63 3.02 -13.40
CA ASP A 62 -6.72 3.14 -11.94
C ASP A 62 -7.69 2.13 -11.31
N SER A 63 -7.70 0.87 -11.75
CA SER A 63 -8.77 -0.10 -11.43
C SER A 63 -9.13 -0.15 -9.93
N SER A 64 -10.43 -0.22 -9.64
CA SER A 64 -10.99 -0.45 -8.29
C SER A 64 -10.65 -1.86 -7.78
N LEU A 65 -10.87 -2.10 -6.48
CA LEU A 65 -10.95 -3.45 -5.94
C LEU A 65 -12.11 -4.20 -6.59
N SER A 66 -11.85 -5.46 -6.95
CA SER A 66 -12.87 -6.43 -7.34
C SER A 66 -13.64 -6.91 -6.11
N SER A 67 -14.76 -7.60 -6.31
CA SER A 67 -15.51 -8.22 -5.20
C SER A 67 -14.64 -9.22 -4.41
N THR A 68 -13.70 -9.91 -5.07
CA THR A 68 -12.72 -10.78 -4.39
C THR A 68 -11.72 -9.97 -3.56
N GLY A 69 -11.28 -8.82 -4.06
CA GLY A 69 -10.43 -7.89 -3.31
C GLY A 69 -11.13 -7.31 -2.07
N ILE A 70 -12.43 -7.04 -2.18
CA ILE A 70 -13.26 -6.62 -1.05
C ILE A 70 -13.33 -7.74 -0.01
N THR A 71 -13.60 -8.99 -0.42
CA THR A 71 -13.60 -10.14 0.51
C THR A 71 -12.25 -10.29 1.22
N GLN A 72 -11.13 -10.19 0.50
CA GLN A 72 -9.78 -10.25 1.09
C GLN A 72 -9.55 -9.15 2.13
N ALA A 73 -10.05 -7.93 1.89
CA ALA A 73 -9.96 -6.84 2.85
C ALA A 73 -10.83 -7.10 4.08
N MET A 74 -12.04 -7.66 3.91
CA MET A 74 -12.92 -8.01 5.02
C MET A 74 -12.39 -9.17 5.87
N GLU A 75 -11.71 -10.15 5.26
CA GLU A 75 -10.99 -11.21 5.99
C GLU A 75 -9.88 -10.62 6.87
N MET A 76 -9.14 -9.64 6.37
CA MET A 76 -8.15 -8.91 7.16
C MET A 76 -8.81 -8.13 8.32
N VAL A 77 -9.98 -7.51 8.10
CA VAL A 77 -10.74 -6.85 9.18
C VAL A 77 -11.11 -7.86 10.26
N ALA A 78 -11.68 -9.01 9.90
CA ALA A 78 -12.05 -10.05 10.85
C ALA A 78 -10.82 -10.60 11.61
N PHE A 79 -9.68 -10.74 10.93
CA PHE A 79 -8.41 -11.08 11.57
C PHE A 79 -7.98 -10.01 12.59
N LEU A 80 -8.01 -8.73 12.22
CA LEU A 80 -7.64 -7.65 13.13
C LEU A 80 -8.60 -7.52 14.33
N GLU A 81 -9.89 -7.84 14.17
CA GLU A 81 -10.84 -7.81 15.29
C GLU A 81 -10.66 -8.99 16.25
N SER A 82 -10.18 -10.14 15.75
CA SER A 82 -9.98 -11.35 16.55
C SER A 82 -8.57 -11.49 17.13
N ASP A 83 -7.55 -10.90 16.50
CA ASP A 83 -6.19 -10.92 17.00
C ASP A 83 -6.05 -9.93 18.16
N SER A 84 -5.69 -10.41 19.35
CA SER A 84 -5.39 -9.59 20.53
C SER A 84 -3.88 -9.39 20.74
N SER A 85 -3.04 -9.93 19.85
CA SER A 85 -1.59 -9.81 19.98
C SER A 85 -1.09 -8.38 19.81
N ASP A 86 0.03 -8.06 20.48
CA ASP A 86 0.65 -6.73 20.41
C ASP A 86 1.17 -6.39 19.01
N ARG A 87 1.51 -7.39 18.20
CA ARG A 87 2.09 -7.19 16.85
C ARG A 87 1.15 -6.48 15.86
N THR A 88 -0.16 -6.57 16.07
CA THR A 88 -1.18 -5.93 15.21
C THR A 88 -1.83 -4.73 15.88
N ARG A 89 -1.39 -4.37 17.09
CA ARG A 89 -1.92 -3.26 17.88
C ARG A 89 -1.92 -1.93 17.12
N VAL A 90 -0.84 -1.65 16.39
CA VAL A 90 -0.74 -0.44 15.55
C VAL A 90 -1.80 -0.45 14.45
N LEU A 91 -2.06 -1.60 13.81
CA LEU A 91 -3.08 -1.70 12.75
C LEU A 91 -4.50 -1.55 13.30
N ARG A 92 -4.77 -2.05 14.51
CA ARG A 92 -6.05 -1.89 15.19
C ARG A 92 -6.25 -0.47 15.74
N GLY A 93 -5.16 0.25 16.04
CA GLY A 93 -5.20 1.57 16.65
C GLY A 93 -5.62 1.51 18.13
N ASP A 94 -5.13 0.52 18.87
CA ASP A 94 -5.49 0.34 20.27
C ASP A 94 -4.77 1.37 21.16
N THR A 95 -5.52 2.02 22.05
CA THR A 95 -5.07 3.14 22.89
C THR A 95 -4.71 2.73 24.32
N ASP A 96 -4.90 1.46 24.69
CA ASP A 96 -5.04 1.11 26.09
C ASP A 96 -3.68 0.73 26.72
N GLY A 97 -3.14 1.59 27.59
CA GLY A 97 -2.23 1.17 28.68
C GLY A 97 -0.71 1.29 28.49
N SER A 98 -0.20 1.81 27.38
CA SER A 98 1.21 2.19 27.21
C SER A 98 1.29 3.15 26.03
N SER A 99 2.14 4.18 26.11
CA SER A 99 2.29 5.25 25.11
C SER A 99 1.90 4.78 23.71
N GLN A 100 0.78 5.29 23.19
CA GLN A 100 0.32 4.99 21.83
C GLN A 100 1.53 5.05 20.92
N LEU A 101 1.88 3.94 20.24
CA LEU A 101 2.91 3.98 19.21
C LEU A 101 2.37 4.88 18.11
N SER A 102 2.75 6.16 18.17
CA SER A 102 2.32 7.15 17.21
C SER A 102 2.71 6.67 15.82
N SER A 103 1.76 6.75 14.90
CA SER A 103 1.96 6.22 13.57
C SER A 103 1.26 7.08 12.54
N VAL A 104 1.82 7.11 11.34
CA VAL A 104 1.20 7.77 10.19
C VAL A 104 0.72 6.74 9.20
N ILE A 105 -0.48 6.94 8.63
CA ILE A 105 -1.05 6.07 7.61
C ILE A 105 -0.89 6.73 6.25
N VAL A 106 -0.30 6.01 5.31
CA VAL A 106 -0.10 6.46 3.94
C VAL A 106 -0.63 5.44 2.95
N CYS A 107 -1.05 5.88 1.77
CA CYS A 107 -1.37 5.02 0.65
C CYS A 107 -0.90 5.65 -0.67
N SER A 108 -0.89 4.87 -1.75
CA SER A 108 -0.76 5.47 -3.08
C SER A 108 -2.07 6.12 -3.52
N ASN A 109 -2.01 7.00 -4.50
CA ASN A 109 -3.19 7.58 -5.14
C ASN A 109 -3.89 6.67 -6.17
N LEU A 110 -3.60 5.37 -6.18
CA LEU A 110 -4.35 4.40 -6.99
C LEU A 110 -5.55 3.88 -6.19
N ARG A 111 -6.73 3.75 -6.82
CA ARG A 111 -7.98 3.38 -6.16
C ARG A 111 -7.89 2.11 -5.33
N ARG A 112 -7.39 1.02 -5.90
CA ARG A 112 -7.20 -0.26 -5.18
C ARG A 112 -6.39 -0.11 -3.88
N SER A 113 -5.44 0.83 -3.86
CA SER A 113 -4.59 1.12 -2.71
C SER A 113 -5.39 1.84 -1.62
N LEU A 114 -6.01 2.97 -1.98
CA LEU A 114 -6.83 3.75 -1.08
C LEU A 114 -8.03 2.95 -0.53
N GLN A 115 -8.74 2.22 -1.39
CA GLN A 115 -9.87 1.37 -1.00
C GLN A 115 -9.44 0.26 -0.05
N THR A 116 -8.30 -0.39 -0.28
CA THR A 116 -7.76 -1.38 0.66
C THR A 116 -7.47 -0.71 2.01
N ALA A 117 -6.84 0.46 2.01
CA ALA A 117 -6.53 1.19 3.24
C ALA A 117 -7.80 1.53 4.04
N LEU A 118 -8.82 2.07 3.37
CA LEU A 118 -10.07 2.46 4.00
C LEU A 118 -10.84 1.27 4.55
N LEU A 119 -10.92 0.16 3.81
CA LEU A 119 -11.60 -1.06 4.28
C LEU A 119 -10.84 -1.71 5.45
N THR A 120 -9.56 -2.03 5.25
CA THR A 120 -8.78 -2.81 6.23
C THR A 120 -8.56 -2.06 7.55
N LEU A 121 -8.50 -0.73 7.51
CA LEU A 121 -8.27 0.11 8.69
C LEU A 121 -9.54 0.84 9.15
N GLN A 122 -10.73 0.50 8.64
CA GLN A 122 -11.97 1.24 8.93
C GLN A 122 -12.24 1.43 10.43
N ALA A 123 -12.02 0.39 11.24
CA ALA A 123 -12.24 0.43 12.69
C ALA A 123 -11.25 1.38 13.36
N ARG A 124 -9.97 1.34 12.95
CA ARG A 124 -8.93 2.24 13.42
C ARG A 124 -9.24 3.68 13.04
N LEU A 125 -9.54 3.96 11.77
CA LEU A 125 -9.83 5.31 11.28
C LEU A 125 -11.04 5.91 12.01
N LYS A 126 -12.10 5.11 12.24
CA LYS A 126 -13.27 5.54 13.00
C LYS A 126 -12.94 5.82 14.48
N ARG A 127 -12.10 5.00 15.10
CA ARG A 127 -11.74 5.11 16.52
C ARG A 127 -10.83 6.29 16.81
N THR A 128 -9.84 6.50 15.96
CA THR A 128 -8.74 7.45 16.19
C THR A 128 -8.95 8.80 15.53
N GLY A 129 -9.80 8.87 14.48
CA GLY A 129 -9.94 10.06 13.64
C GLY A 129 -8.72 10.33 12.76
N GLU A 130 -7.76 9.40 12.68
CA GLU A 130 -6.60 9.52 11.81
C GLU A 130 -7.01 9.58 10.33
N ARG A 131 -6.15 10.21 9.52
CA ARG A 131 -6.33 10.33 8.08
C ARG A 131 -5.25 9.56 7.33
N VAL A 132 -5.65 8.91 6.25
CA VAL A 132 -4.77 8.27 5.29
C VAL A 132 -4.22 9.35 4.36
N ARG A 133 -2.90 9.60 4.43
CA ARG A 133 -2.22 10.55 3.54
C ARG A 133 -1.94 9.88 2.20
N MET A 134 -2.45 10.45 1.12
CA MET A 134 -2.32 9.89 -0.21
C MET A 134 -1.10 10.48 -0.92
N MET A 135 -0.20 9.61 -1.40
CA MET A 135 1.09 10.03 -1.96
C MET A 135 1.33 9.44 -3.35
N THR A 136 1.69 10.29 -4.33
CA THR A 136 2.03 9.83 -5.69
C THR A 136 3.28 8.95 -5.72
N CYS A 137 4.26 9.19 -4.84
CA CYS A 137 5.50 8.41 -4.79
C CYS A 137 5.27 6.92 -4.43
N LEU A 138 4.12 6.56 -3.85
CA LEU A 138 3.76 5.18 -3.52
C LEU A 138 3.10 4.39 -4.68
N GLN A 139 2.90 4.99 -5.87
CA GLN A 139 2.30 4.29 -7.02
C GLN A 139 3.05 3.01 -7.42
N GLU A 140 2.35 2.04 -8.02
CA GLU A 140 3.00 0.81 -8.50
C GLU A 140 4.12 1.11 -9.53
N VAL A 141 5.18 0.33 -9.46
CA VAL A 141 6.31 0.37 -10.41
C VAL A 141 5.94 -0.42 -11.66
N THR A 142 4.99 0.10 -12.44
CA THR A 142 4.48 -0.48 -13.67
C THR A 142 4.25 0.58 -14.75
N PHE A 143 4.32 0.16 -16.01
CA PHE A 143 3.92 0.94 -17.19
C PHE A 143 2.53 0.55 -17.70
N ASN A 144 1.86 -0.41 -17.06
CA ASN A 144 0.49 -0.78 -17.41
C ASN A 144 -0.48 0.38 -17.15
N VAL A 145 -1.58 0.40 -17.89
CA VAL A 145 -2.62 1.44 -17.79
C VAL A 145 -3.33 1.45 -16.44
N ASP A 146 -3.41 0.31 -15.74
CA ASP A 146 -3.94 0.24 -14.37
C ASP A 146 -3.07 0.96 -13.32
N GLY A 147 -1.85 1.34 -13.72
CA GLY A 147 -0.93 2.14 -12.93
C GLY A 147 -0.99 3.65 -13.21
N ILE A 148 -1.96 4.10 -14.02
CA ILE A 148 -2.29 5.51 -14.26
C ILE A 148 -3.42 5.87 -13.31
N ALA A 149 -3.23 6.90 -12.48
CA ALA A 149 -4.24 7.37 -11.53
C ALA A 149 -5.27 8.27 -12.21
N LEU A 150 -6.54 8.11 -11.84
CA LEU A 150 -7.64 8.97 -12.30
C LEU A 150 -7.70 10.27 -11.48
N SER A 151 -7.30 10.23 -10.20
CA SER A 151 -7.24 11.43 -9.35
C SER A 151 -6.20 12.42 -9.88
N LYS A 152 -6.57 13.71 -9.99
CA LYS A 152 -5.60 14.77 -10.25
C LYS A 152 -4.86 15.16 -8.96
N SER A 153 -3.92 16.08 -9.10
CA SER A 153 -3.21 16.68 -7.97
C SER A 153 -4.19 17.21 -6.92
N ARG A 154 -4.01 16.82 -5.66
CA ARG A 154 -4.85 17.16 -4.50
C ARG A 154 -6.30 16.70 -4.56
N GLU A 155 -6.69 15.91 -5.55
CA GLU A 155 -8.02 15.31 -5.62
C GLU A 155 -8.01 13.92 -4.97
N ILE A 156 -9.15 13.52 -4.43
CA ILE A 156 -9.44 12.12 -4.08
C ILE A 156 -9.95 11.43 -5.35
N THR A 157 -9.83 10.11 -5.42
CA THR A 157 -10.42 9.31 -6.50
C THR A 157 -11.90 9.67 -6.77
N PRO A 158 -12.34 9.74 -8.04
CA PRO A 158 -13.70 10.12 -8.40
C PRO A 158 -14.78 9.11 -7.98
N SER A 159 -14.43 7.85 -7.76
CA SER A 159 -15.38 6.76 -7.48
C SER A 159 -14.83 5.72 -6.52
N MET A 160 -15.70 5.21 -5.65
CA MET A 160 -15.44 4.07 -4.77
C MET A 160 -16.00 2.74 -5.31
N GLY A 161 -16.75 2.76 -6.41
CA GLY A 161 -17.38 1.55 -6.95
C GLY A 161 -18.16 0.76 -5.89
N GLU A 162 -18.10 -0.57 -5.95
CA GLU A 162 -18.74 -1.48 -4.98
C GLU A 162 -18.22 -1.30 -3.54
N VAL A 163 -16.99 -0.80 -3.37
CA VAL A 163 -16.39 -0.58 -2.04
C VAL A 163 -17.22 0.41 -1.21
N GLY A 164 -17.89 1.36 -1.86
CA GLY A 164 -18.72 2.38 -1.19
C GLY A 164 -19.85 1.78 -0.35
N VAL A 165 -20.34 0.58 -0.68
CA VAL A 165 -21.41 -0.12 0.07
C VAL A 165 -20.92 -0.60 1.45
N HIS A 166 -19.61 -0.86 1.57
CA HIS A 166 -18.99 -1.37 2.78
C HIS A 166 -18.44 -0.28 3.70
N LEU A 167 -18.50 0.98 3.27
CA LEU A 167 -17.93 2.10 4.00
C LEU A 167 -19.01 3.14 4.35
N PRO A 168 -18.85 3.85 5.48
CA PRO A 168 -19.69 5.02 5.77
C PRO A 168 -19.60 6.07 4.66
N SER A 169 -20.71 6.76 4.38
CA SER A 169 -20.82 7.73 3.27
C SER A 169 -19.84 8.92 3.39
N ASP A 170 -19.45 9.29 4.61
CA ASP A 170 -18.54 10.40 4.91
C ASP A 170 -17.07 9.98 5.04
N VAL A 171 -16.76 8.69 4.87
CA VAL A 171 -15.42 8.16 5.18
C VAL A 171 -14.33 8.81 4.32
N LEU A 172 -14.62 9.12 3.07
CA LEU A 172 -13.61 9.66 2.15
C LEU A 172 -13.17 11.05 2.58
N GLU A 173 -14.13 11.93 2.79
CA GLU A 173 -13.87 13.33 3.15
C GLU A 173 -13.19 13.42 4.51
N ARG A 174 -13.63 12.61 5.47
CA ARG A 174 -13.09 12.66 6.84
C ARG A 174 -11.75 11.95 6.98
N SER A 175 -11.52 10.84 6.27
CA SER A 175 -10.40 9.93 6.53
C SER A 175 -9.30 9.97 5.47
N VAL A 176 -9.38 10.81 4.44
CA VAL A 176 -8.35 10.89 3.39
C VAL A 176 -7.76 12.29 3.32
N ASP A 177 -6.43 12.40 3.35
CA ASP A 177 -5.69 13.63 3.10
C ASP A 177 -4.98 13.56 1.74
N PRO A 178 -5.47 14.27 0.71
CA PRO A 178 -4.89 14.24 -0.62
C PRO A 178 -3.73 15.23 -0.83
N THR A 179 -3.25 15.93 0.21
CA THR A 179 -2.28 17.04 0.07
C THR A 179 -0.99 16.64 -0.66
N LEU A 180 -0.55 15.38 -0.52
CA LEU A 180 0.66 14.82 -1.13
C LEU A 180 0.38 14.05 -2.44
N ASN A 181 -0.85 14.14 -2.94
CA ASN A 181 -1.22 13.62 -4.24
C ASN A 181 -0.86 14.63 -5.33
N HIS A 182 0.02 14.25 -6.23
CA HIS A 182 0.44 15.02 -7.40
C HIS A 182 -0.10 14.45 -8.72
N GLY A 183 -1.07 13.53 -8.65
CA GLY A 183 -1.64 12.83 -9.79
C GLY A 183 -0.76 11.67 -10.27
N THR A 184 -0.87 11.33 -11.56
CA THR A 184 -0.10 10.23 -12.16
C THR A 184 1.40 10.51 -12.17
N LYS A 185 2.22 9.49 -11.84
CA LYS A 185 3.68 9.56 -11.89
C LYS A 185 4.20 10.11 -13.22
N SER A 186 5.18 11.01 -13.14
CA SER A 186 5.86 11.57 -14.31
C SER A 186 6.65 10.52 -15.08
N ILE A 187 6.74 10.68 -16.41
CA ILE A 187 7.56 9.85 -17.30
C ILE A 187 9.06 9.97 -16.96
N GLN A 188 9.47 11.09 -16.36
CA GLN A 188 10.85 11.33 -15.90
C GLN A 188 11.16 10.67 -14.55
N SER A 189 10.17 10.07 -13.90
CA SER A 189 10.32 9.38 -12.61
C SER A 189 10.55 7.88 -12.80
N ASN A 190 11.15 7.23 -11.81
CA ASN A 190 11.28 5.77 -11.76
C ASN A 190 11.00 5.25 -10.35
N GLY A 191 10.97 3.91 -10.20
CA GLY A 191 10.66 3.29 -8.90
C GLY A 191 11.62 3.70 -7.78
N MET A 192 12.92 3.81 -8.06
CA MET A 192 13.92 4.18 -7.05
C MET A 192 13.76 5.63 -6.58
N ILE A 193 13.61 6.59 -7.51
CA ILE A 193 13.43 8.01 -7.17
C ILE A 193 12.25 8.17 -6.21
N ARG A 194 11.13 7.51 -6.52
CA ARG A 194 9.92 7.59 -5.68
C ARG A 194 10.05 6.87 -4.35
N MET A 195 10.84 5.80 -4.26
CA MET A 195 11.15 5.17 -2.96
C MET A 195 12.00 6.09 -2.10
N LEU A 196 13.01 6.75 -2.66
CA LEU A 196 13.85 7.70 -1.93
C LEU A 196 13.04 8.91 -1.47
N GLU A 197 12.19 9.48 -2.33
CA GLU A 197 11.26 10.55 -1.99
C GLU A 197 10.34 10.15 -0.82
N PHE A 198 9.78 8.94 -0.87
CA PHE A 198 8.94 8.43 0.21
C PHE A 198 9.74 8.24 1.52
N LEU A 199 10.95 7.68 1.45
CA LEU A 199 11.77 7.45 2.63
C LEU A 199 12.23 8.76 3.27
N GLU A 200 12.64 9.74 2.46
CA GLU A 200 12.96 11.09 2.94
C GLU A 200 11.78 11.71 3.68
N TRP A 201 10.58 11.65 3.07
CA TRP A 201 9.35 12.11 3.72
C TRP A 201 9.06 11.34 5.02
N ALA A 202 9.19 10.01 5.01
CA ALA A 202 8.87 9.14 6.13
C ALA A 202 9.81 9.39 7.32
N PHE A 203 11.10 9.63 7.07
CA PHE A 203 12.08 9.95 8.11
C PHE A 203 12.04 11.39 8.61
N ALA A 204 11.34 12.28 7.89
CA ALA A 204 11.01 13.63 8.36
C ALA A 204 9.78 13.67 9.29
N GLN A 205 8.99 12.60 9.36
CA GLN A 205 7.86 12.50 10.29
C GLN A 205 8.33 12.27 11.73
N ASP A 206 7.57 12.72 12.72
CA ASP A 206 7.87 12.46 14.14
C ASP A 206 7.45 11.05 14.54
N GLU A 207 6.43 10.50 13.88
CA GLU A 207 5.81 9.22 14.19
C GLU A 207 6.80 8.05 13.98
N PRO A 208 7.10 7.23 15.01
CA PRO A 208 8.06 6.13 14.90
C PRO A 208 7.60 4.99 13.98
N VAL A 209 6.31 4.91 13.67
CA VAL A 209 5.74 3.87 12.81
C VAL A 209 5.08 4.47 11.57
N VAL A 210 5.35 3.89 10.40
CA VAL A 210 4.76 4.27 9.12
C VAL A 210 3.96 3.09 8.58
N VAL A 211 2.66 3.27 8.42
CA VAL A 211 1.77 2.25 7.87
C VAL A 211 1.52 2.58 6.40
N ILE A 212 2.09 1.79 5.50
CA ILE A 212 1.81 1.82 4.06
C ILE A 212 0.59 0.95 3.80
N ALA A 213 -0.59 1.55 3.86
CA ALA A 213 -1.87 0.89 3.69
C ALA A 213 -2.22 0.78 2.19
N GLY A 214 -2.36 -0.44 1.69
CA GLY A 214 -2.68 -0.72 0.28
C GLY A 214 -1.50 -0.55 -0.68
N GLY A 215 -0.26 -0.80 -0.27
CA GLY A 215 0.91 -0.78 -1.15
C GLY A 215 0.86 -1.85 -2.27
N HIS A 216 1.82 -1.76 -3.20
CA HIS A 216 1.84 -2.59 -4.42
C HIS A 216 2.97 -3.63 -4.46
N SER A 217 2.78 -4.67 -5.27
CA SER A 217 3.69 -5.83 -5.30
C SER A 217 5.09 -5.50 -5.82
N LEU A 218 5.19 -4.80 -6.97
CA LEU A 218 6.51 -4.47 -7.52
C LEU A 218 7.19 -3.42 -6.66
N TYR A 219 6.43 -2.46 -6.12
CA TYR A 219 6.94 -1.49 -5.15
C TYR A 219 7.59 -2.17 -3.94
N LEU A 220 6.89 -3.08 -3.25
CA LEU A 220 7.47 -3.82 -2.12
C LEU A 220 8.69 -4.65 -2.55
N ARG A 221 8.57 -5.39 -3.66
CA ARG A 221 9.66 -6.23 -4.16
C ARG A 221 10.93 -5.41 -4.42
N TYR A 222 10.79 -4.26 -5.06
CA TYR A 222 11.93 -3.39 -5.33
C TYR A 222 12.45 -2.72 -4.06
N MET A 223 11.59 -2.33 -3.12
CA MET A 223 12.04 -1.84 -1.81
C MET A 223 12.90 -2.89 -1.10
N LEU A 224 12.43 -4.14 -1.02
CA LEU A 224 13.18 -5.24 -0.42
C LEU A 224 14.48 -5.54 -1.19
N ARG A 225 14.49 -5.48 -2.52
CA ARG A 225 15.72 -5.69 -3.31
C ARG A 225 16.78 -4.61 -3.10
N ASN A 226 16.36 -3.36 -2.98
CA ASN A 226 17.27 -2.23 -2.93
C ASN A 226 17.77 -1.91 -1.52
N PHE A 227 16.96 -2.16 -0.49
CA PHE A 227 17.29 -1.73 0.88
C PHE A 227 17.61 -2.89 1.83
N LEU A 228 17.38 -4.15 1.45
CA LEU A 228 18.01 -5.26 2.17
C LEU A 228 19.49 -5.39 1.78
N PRO A 229 20.32 -5.97 2.66
CA PRO A 229 21.69 -6.36 2.32
C PRO A 229 21.72 -7.22 1.06
N ALA A 230 22.75 -7.05 0.23
CA ALA A 230 22.87 -7.74 -1.06
C ALA A 230 22.87 -9.27 -0.89
N ASP A 231 23.51 -9.76 0.17
CA ASP A 231 23.64 -11.15 0.59
C ASP A 231 22.40 -11.71 1.31
N SER A 232 21.40 -10.87 1.63
CA SER A 232 20.16 -11.34 2.24
C SER A 232 19.31 -12.14 1.24
N ASP A 233 19.09 -13.42 1.51
CA ASP A 233 18.18 -14.30 0.76
C ASP A 233 16.77 -14.29 1.35
N HIS A 234 16.07 -13.16 1.24
CA HIS A 234 14.69 -13.06 1.70
C HIS A 234 13.71 -13.31 0.55
N ILE A 235 12.72 -14.20 0.77
CA ILE A 235 11.71 -14.61 -0.21
C ILE A 235 10.97 -13.42 -0.86
N GLY A 236 10.78 -12.32 -0.13
CA GLY A 236 10.14 -11.10 -0.64
C GLY A 236 10.91 -10.37 -1.73
N LYS A 237 12.19 -10.71 -1.97
CA LYS A 237 12.94 -10.21 -3.14
C LYS A 237 12.46 -10.85 -4.46
N SER A 238 11.75 -11.98 -4.42
CA SER A 238 11.31 -12.70 -5.63
C SER A 238 9.80 -12.92 -5.66
N LYS A 239 9.17 -13.22 -4.53
CA LYS A 239 7.74 -13.55 -4.43
C LYS A 239 6.89 -12.36 -4.06
N LYS A 240 5.59 -12.46 -4.36
CA LYS A 240 4.59 -11.44 -3.98
C LYS A 240 4.02 -11.80 -2.62
N LEU A 241 3.93 -10.82 -1.72
CA LEU A 241 3.08 -10.93 -0.51
C LEU A 241 1.64 -11.21 -0.95
N SER A 242 0.84 -12.02 -0.25
CA SER A 242 -0.55 -12.25 -0.63
C SER A 242 -1.34 -10.94 -0.70
N ASN A 243 -2.44 -10.91 -1.46
CA ASN A 243 -3.35 -9.77 -1.43
C ASN A 243 -3.83 -9.51 0.01
N CYS A 244 -3.96 -8.23 0.39
CA CYS A 244 -4.21 -7.80 1.78
C CYS A 244 -3.17 -8.28 2.82
N GLY A 245 -2.10 -8.97 2.42
CA GLY A 245 -1.05 -9.39 3.32
C GLY A 245 -0.31 -8.21 3.91
N ALA A 246 0.11 -8.33 5.17
CA ALA A 246 0.78 -7.33 5.96
C ALA A 246 2.18 -7.79 6.37
N LEU A 247 3.19 -6.98 6.08
CA LEU A 247 4.60 -7.22 6.40
C LEU A 247 5.14 -6.06 7.24
N GLN A 248 5.68 -6.36 8.41
CA GLN A 248 6.42 -5.42 9.24
C GLN A 248 7.92 -5.53 8.97
N PHE A 249 8.63 -4.41 9.02
CA PHE A 249 10.10 -4.35 9.04
C PHE A 249 10.59 -3.02 9.61
N SER A 250 11.81 -3.00 10.12
CA SER A 250 12.51 -1.79 10.54
C SER A 250 13.37 -1.26 9.40
N MET A 251 13.23 0.03 9.13
CA MET A 251 14.09 0.77 8.22
C MET A 251 14.95 1.72 9.05
N THR A 252 16.23 1.77 8.70
CA THR A 252 17.22 2.66 9.31
C THR A 252 17.70 3.66 8.28
N SER A 253 17.77 4.93 8.67
CA SER A 253 18.42 6.01 7.93
C SER A 253 19.71 6.39 8.64
N ALA A 254 20.80 6.48 7.88
CA ALA A 254 22.08 7.00 8.34
C ALA A 254 22.56 8.07 7.36
N GLN A 255 23.07 9.18 7.87
CA GLN A 255 23.69 10.19 7.02
C GLN A 255 25.07 9.68 6.58
N LEU A 256 25.27 9.49 5.26
CA LEU A 256 26.58 9.20 4.69
C LEU A 256 26.91 10.30 3.69
N ASP A 257 28.00 11.02 3.93
CA ASP A 257 28.41 12.16 3.11
C ASP A 257 27.25 13.19 2.94
N ALA A 258 26.83 13.42 1.70
CA ALA A 258 25.83 14.43 1.30
C ALA A 258 24.39 13.90 1.16
N ALA A 259 24.14 12.58 1.31
CA ALA A 259 22.81 12.00 1.13
C ALA A 259 22.47 10.93 2.18
N PRO A 260 21.20 10.83 2.62
CA PRO A 260 20.80 9.78 3.54
C PRO A 260 20.87 8.41 2.86
N MET A 261 21.41 7.43 3.56
CA MET A 261 21.38 6.01 3.17
C MET A 261 20.31 5.29 3.98
N TYR A 262 19.52 4.47 3.30
CA TYR A 262 18.46 3.67 3.91
C TYR A 262 18.78 2.18 3.88
N ARG A 263 18.45 1.46 4.95
CA ARG A 263 18.66 0.01 5.05
C ARG A 263 17.58 -0.66 5.88
N ILE A 264 17.08 -1.79 5.41
CA ILE A 264 16.17 -2.68 6.16
C ILE A 264 17.02 -3.63 7.01
N ASP A 265 16.69 -3.79 8.30
CA ASP A 265 17.25 -4.88 9.11
C ASP A 265 16.58 -6.20 8.69
N PRO A 266 17.32 -7.18 8.11
CA PRO A 266 16.74 -8.44 7.68
C PRO A 266 16.02 -9.21 8.79
N ARG A 267 16.46 -9.06 10.05
CA ARG A 267 15.90 -9.77 11.21
C ARG A 267 14.59 -9.15 11.69
N SER A 268 14.27 -7.94 11.25
CA SER A 268 13.03 -7.24 11.61
C SER A 268 11.84 -7.61 10.72
N LEU A 269 12.07 -8.32 9.61
CA LEU A 269 11.03 -8.74 8.68
C LEU A 269 10.10 -9.77 9.32
N GLN A 270 8.84 -9.37 9.49
CA GLN A 270 7.82 -10.21 10.11
C GLN A 270 6.50 -10.13 9.33
N VAL A 271 5.99 -11.27 8.88
CA VAL A 271 4.64 -11.35 8.31
C VAL A 271 3.62 -11.25 9.45
N LEU A 272 2.75 -10.24 9.40
CA LEU A 272 1.67 -10.04 10.37
C LEU A 272 0.40 -10.79 9.95
N TYR A 273 0.10 -10.77 8.65
CA TYR A 273 -1.06 -11.40 8.04
C TYR A 273 -0.72 -11.75 6.59
N GLY A 274 -1.18 -12.88 6.06
CA GLY A 274 -1.02 -13.22 4.64
C GLY A 274 0.44 -13.33 4.14
N GLY A 275 0.95 -14.56 3.98
CA GLY A 275 2.35 -14.82 3.62
C GLY A 275 2.73 -14.53 2.16
N PHE A 276 3.99 -14.81 1.81
CA PHE A 276 4.44 -14.77 0.43
C PHE A 276 3.88 -15.94 -0.37
N THR A 277 3.39 -15.65 -1.58
CA THR A 277 2.72 -16.62 -2.46
C THR A 277 3.67 -17.15 -3.53
N SER A 278 3.48 -18.41 -3.92
CA SER A 278 4.35 -19.12 -4.85
C SER A 278 4.23 -18.67 -6.31
N HIS A 279 3.16 -17.95 -6.65
CA HIS A 279 2.73 -17.65 -8.02
C HIS A 279 3.68 -16.74 -8.79
#